data_AF-A0A3P8IYV8-F1
#
_entry.id   AF-A0A3P8IYV8-F1
#
_cell.length_a   1.000
_cell.length_b   1.000
_cell.length_c   1.000
_cell.angle_alpha   90.00
_cell.angle_beta   90.00
_cell.angle_gamma   90.00
#
_symmetry.space_group_name_H-M   'P 1'
#
loop_
_entity.id
_entity.type
_entity.pdbx_description
1 polymer ?
#
loop_
_entity_poly.entity_id
_entity_poly.type
_entity_poly.pdbx_seq_one_letter_code
_entity_poly.pdbx_strand_id
1 'polypeptide(L)' 'MRQKNQWTQSDLARRIGIKQATISNFENHPDKTTLTTLFKILQSLEMTMVVCEKGAAPDLAQNDSQPDLEW' A
#
# COMPACT_ATOMS: atom_id res chain seq x y z
N MET A 1 -6.29 -5.71 -0.25
CA MET A 1 -4.87 -5.99 -0.56
C MET A 1 -4.41 -7.33 0.01
N ARG A 2 -4.33 -7.51 1.34
CA ARG A 2 -4.08 -8.84 1.96
C ARG A 2 -5.05 -9.93 1.47
N GLN A 3 -6.35 -9.64 1.50
CA GLN A 3 -7.41 -10.58 1.06
C GLN A 3 -7.36 -10.85 -0.45
N LYS A 4 -6.87 -9.90 -1.27
CA LYS A 4 -6.67 -10.10 -2.71
C LYS A 4 -5.55 -11.12 -2.98
N ASN A 5 -4.56 -11.19 -2.09
CA ASN A 5 -3.47 -12.16 -2.13
C ASN A 5 -3.75 -13.41 -1.25
N GLN A 6 -4.99 -13.58 -0.75
CA GLN A 6 -5.42 -14.69 0.12
C GLN A 6 -4.58 -14.89 1.40
N TRP A 7 -3.84 -13.88 1.86
CA TRP A 7 -3.04 -13.99 3.09
C TRP A 7 -3.90 -13.81 4.33
N THR A 8 -3.57 -14.51 5.43
CA THR A 8 -4.11 -14.22 6.75
C THR A 8 -3.35 -13.07 7.41
N GLN A 9 -3.89 -12.46 8.47
CA GLN A 9 -3.15 -11.43 9.23
C GLN A 9 -1.84 -11.99 9.80
N SER A 10 -1.83 -13.27 10.17
CA SER A 10 -0.65 -13.99 10.66
C SER A 10 0.41 -14.17 9.58
N ASP A 11 0.02 -14.42 8.33
CA ASP A 11 0.96 -14.55 7.21
C ASP A 11 1.65 -13.22 6.91
N LEU A 12 0.87 -12.13 6.89
CA LEU A 12 1.40 -10.79 6.68
C LEU A 12 2.33 -10.38 7.84
N ALA A 13 1.91 -10.62 9.07
CA ALA A 13 2.71 -10.33 10.27
C ALA A 13 4.05 -11.08 10.28
N ARG A 14 4.05 -12.35 9.84
CA ARG A 14 5.27 -13.17 9.72
C ARG A 14 6.21 -12.64 8.64
N ARG A 15 5.67 -12.24 7.48
CA ARG A 15 6.44 -11.71 6.35
C ARG A 15 7.17 -10.40 6.70
N ILE A 16 6.66 -9.63 7.65
CA ILE A 16 7.21 -8.32 8.04
C ILE A 16 7.90 -8.27 9.39
N GLY A 17 7.91 -9.39 10.11
CA GLY A 17 8.50 -9.48 11.45
C GLY A 17 7.82 -8.57 12.48
N ILE A 18 6.48 -8.45 12.44
CA ILE A 18 5.71 -7.78 13.51
C ILE A 18 4.64 -8.71 14.07
N LYS A 19 3.97 -8.31 15.16
CA LYS A 19 2.92 -9.11 15.78
C LYS A 19 1.64 -9.06 14.93
N GLN A 20 0.91 -10.19 14.84
CA GLN A 20 -0.41 -10.21 14.20
C GLN A 20 -1.38 -9.20 14.86
N ALA A 21 -1.27 -9.00 16.18
CA ALA A 21 -2.01 -7.97 16.90
C ALA A 21 -1.75 -6.56 16.34
N THR A 22 -0.54 -6.27 15.87
CA THR A 22 -0.20 -4.98 15.24
C THR A 22 -0.89 -4.82 13.89
N ILE A 23 -0.97 -5.88 13.08
CA ILE A 23 -1.75 -5.89 11.83
C ILE A 23 -3.24 -5.73 12.11
N SER A 24 -3.78 -6.46 13.09
CA SER A 24 -5.18 -6.35 13.50
C SER A 24 -5.52 -4.94 14.00
N ASN A 25 -4.65 -4.34 14.80
CA ASN A 25 -4.84 -2.98 15.29
C ASN A 25 -4.75 -1.95 14.16
N PHE A 26 -3.90 -2.16 13.16
CA PHE A 26 -3.89 -1.34 11.95
C PHE A 26 -5.19 -1.47 11.13
N GLU A 27 -5.68 -2.69 10.92
CA GLU A 27 -6.91 -2.94 10.14
C GLU A 27 -8.18 -2.39 10.85
N ASN A 28 -8.24 -2.42 12.19
CA ASN A 28 -9.42 -2.01 12.96
C ASN A 28 -9.34 -0.59 13.57
N HIS A 29 -8.13 -0.09 13.85
CA HIS A 29 -7.88 1.20 14.51
C HIS A 29 -6.71 1.94 13.84
N PRO A 30 -6.87 2.33 12.55
CA PRO A 30 -5.79 2.95 11.78
C PRO A 30 -5.33 4.29 12.36
N ASP A 31 -6.20 5.00 13.08
CA ASP A 31 -5.91 6.25 13.81
C ASP A 31 -4.85 6.09 14.91
N LYS A 32 -4.73 4.89 15.48
CA LYS A 32 -3.74 4.56 16.51
C LYS A 32 -2.45 3.98 15.95
N THR A 33 -2.36 3.88 14.61
CA THR A 33 -1.20 3.25 13.98
C THR A 33 -0.09 4.25 13.72
N THR A 34 1.15 3.84 13.99
CA THR A 34 2.33 4.66 13.69
C THR A 34 2.65 4.64 12.20
N LEU A 35 3.20 5.73 11.68
CA LEU A 35 3.74 5.78 10.31
C LEU A 35 4.75 4.66 10.05
N THR A 36 5.55 4.31 11.04
CA THR A 36 6.49 3.17 10.96
C THR A 36 5.78 1.86 10.64
N THR A 37 4.64 1.59 11.28
CA THR A 37 3.85 0.38 11.01
C THR A 37 3.25 0.42 9.61
N LEU A 38 2.73 1.58 9.20
CA LEU A 38 2.21 1.78 7.84
C LEU A 38 3.28 1.50 6.78
N PHE A 39 4.48 2.07 6.90
CA PHE A 39 5.56 1.86 5.93
C PHE A 39 6.06 0.41 5.91
N LYS A 40 6.13 -0.27 7.06
CA LYS A 40 6.48 -1.70 7.11
C LYS A 40 5.45 -2.56 6.38
N ILE A 41 4.16 -2.23 6.52
CA ILE A 41 3.09 -2.93 5.80
C ILE A 41 3.21 -2.66 4.30
N LEU A 42 3.37 -1.41 3.87
CA LEU A 42 3.54 -1.06 2.45
C LEU A 42 4.73 -1.80 1.82
N GLN A 43 5.89 -1.79 2.47
CA GLN A 43 7.09 -2.49 2.00
C GLN A 43 6.82 -3.98 1.77
N SER A 44 6.06 -4.61 2.66
CA SER A 44 5.79 -6.06 2.58
C SER A 44 4.81 -6.49 1.52
N LEU A 45 3.92 -5.56 1.18
CA LEU A 45 2.94 -5.71 0.14
C LEU A 45 3.50 -5.23 -1.22
N GLU A 46 4.77 -4.77 -1.24
CA GLU A 46 5.44 -4.20 -2.41
C GLU A 46 4.63 -3.03 -2.99
N MET A 47 4.13 -2.16 -2.11
CA MET A 47 3.25 -1.04 -2.44
C MET A 47 3.94 0.31 -2.30
N THR A 48 3.59 1.22 -3.21
CA THR A 48 4.01 2.62 -3.20
C THR A 48 2.86 3.50 -2.69
N MET A 49 3.20 4.50 -1.87
CA MET A 49 2.27 5.55 -1.45
C MET A 49 2.70 6.88 -2.09
N VAL A 50 1.72 7.60 -2.65
CA VAL A 50 1.89 8.96 -3.18
C VAL A 50 1.05 9.91 -2.34
N VAL A 51 1.64 11.02 -1.89
CA VAL A 51 0.96 12.06 -1.13
C VAL A 51 0.81 13.28 -2.03
N CYS A 52 -0.41 13.78 -2.18
CA CYS A 52 -0.73 14.92 -3.04
C CYS A 52 -1.38 16.03 -2.20
N GLU A 53 -1.24 17.27 -2.67
CA GLU A 53 -2.00 18.40 -2.13
C GLU A 53 -3.49 18.21 -2.38
N LYS A 54 -4.31 18.69 -1.44
CA LYS A 54 -5.77 18.59 -1.53
C LYS A 54 -6.27 19.40 -2.73
N GLY A 55 -6.65 18.71 -3.80
CA GLY A 55 -7.11 19.31 -5.06
C GLY A 55 -6.22 18.99 -6.27
N ALA A 56 -5.00 18.52 -6.03
CA ALA A 56 -4.16 17.93 -7.07
C ALA A 56 -4.53 16.45 -7.21
N ALA A 57 -5.43 16.12 -8.13
CA ALA A 57 -5.63 14.71 -8.49
C ALA A 57 -4.30 14.16 -9.04
N PRO A 58 -3.77 13.06 -8.51
CA PRO A 58 -2.61 12.44 -9.13
C PRO A 58 -3.04 11.95 -10.51
N ASP A 59 -2.32 12.41 -11.54
CA ASP A 59 -2.50 11.94 -12.91
C ASP A 59 -1.97 10.49 -12.98
N LEU A 60 -2.79 9.55 -12.53
CA LEU A 60 -2.52 8.10 -12.54
C LEU A 60 -2.97 7.46 -13.85
N ALA A 61 -3.25 8.25 -14.88
CA ALA A 61 -3.54 7.75 -16.21
C ALA A 61 -2.25 7.22 -16.85
N GLN A 62 -2.35 5.99 -17.32
CA GLN A 62 -1.30 5.23 -17.97
C GLN A 62 -0.77 6.01 -19.18
N ASN A 63 0.54 6.30 -19.17
CA ASN A 63 1.21 6.78 -20.36
C ASN A 63 1.46 5.60 -21.32
N ASP A 64 0.38 5.09 -21.92
CA ASP A 64 0.43 4.32 -23.17
C ASP A 64 0.55 5.33 -24.32
N SER A 65 1.65 6.09 -24.34
CA SER A 65 2.03 6.88 -25.51
C SER A 65 2.52 5.92 -26.57
N GLN A 66 1.58 5.43 -27.36
CA GLN A 66 1.84 4.90 -28.69
C GLN A 66 2.61 5.99 -29.46
N PRO A 67 3.85 5.75 -29.91
CA PRO A 67 4.59 6.76 -30.65
C PRO A 67 3.87 7.00 -31.96
N ASP A 68 3.43 8.25 -32.18
CA ASP A 68 2.93 8.74 -33.46
C ASP A 68 3.95 8.37 -34.54
N LEU A 69 3.55 7.53 -35.49
CA LEU A 69 4.33 7.31 -36.70
C LEU A 69 4.39 8.63 -37.46
N GLU A 70 5.60 9.17 -37.58
CA GLU A 70 5.91 10.28 -38.47
C GLU A 70 5.58 9.89 -39.92
N TRP A 71 4.71 10.67 -40.57
CA TRP A 71 4.58 10.76 -42.02
C TRP A 71 5.00 12.15 -42.49
#